data_AF-A0A960ADC4-F1
#
_entry.id   AF-A0A960ADC4-F1
#
_cell.length_a   1.000
_cell.length_b   1.000
_cell.length_c   1.000
_cell.angle_alpha   90.00
_cell.angle_beta   90.00
_cell.angle_gamma   90.00
#
_symmetry.space_group_name_H-M   'P 1'
#
loop_
_entity.id
_entity.type
_entity.pdbx_description
1 polymer ?
#
loop_
_entity_poly.entity_id
_entity_poly.type
_entity_poly.pdbx_seq_one_letter_code
_entity_poly.pdbx_strand_id
1 'polypeptide(L)' 'MMTPRRGSRSSWTIGVSVVWLLAAVTAVWAPVMVTGSDPTRIPLAAVIAPPVAAVVTGLLSLHHAGLED' A
#
# COMPACT_ATOMS: atom_id res chain seq x y z
N MET A 1 11.22 30.46 -14.67
CA MET A 1 12.26 29.59 -14.08
C MET A 1 11.59 28.78 -12.98
N MET A 2 11.14 27.56 -13.30
CA MET A 2 10.53 26.64 -12.35
C MET A 2 11.66 25.83 -11.71
N THR A 3 11.94 26.00 -10.42
CA THR A 3 12.91 25.15 -9.72
C THR A 3 12.25 23.79 -9.45
N PRO A 4 12.86 22.66 -9.85
CA PRO A 4 12.34 21.34 -9.49
C PRO A 4 12.29 21.22 -7.97
N ARG A 5 11.09 21.01 -7.41
CA ARG A 5 10.94 20.76 -5.98
C ARG A 5 11.45 19.34 -5.71
N ARG A 6 12.74 19.19 -5.40
CA ARG A 6 13.32 17.89 -5.08
C ARG A 6 12.56 17.29 -3.89
N GLY A 7 11.80 16.23 -4.13
CA GLY A 7 11.07 15.51 -3.08
C GLY A 7 12.03 15.09 -1.96
N SER A 8 11.64 15.33 -0.71
CA SER A 8 12.46 14.93 0.43
C SER A 8 12.51 13.40 0.50
N ARG A 9 13.72 12.82 0.56
CA ARG A 9 13.87 11.37 0.76
C ARG A 9 13.13 10.90 2.02
N SER A 10 13.14 11.72 3.07
CA SER A 10 12.44 11.43 4.32
C SER A 10 10.92 11.34 4.14
N SER A 11 10.31 12.22 3.34
CA SER A 11 8.85 12.15 3.11
C SER A 11 8.46 10.92 2.29
N TRP A 12 9.29 10.54 1.31
CA TRP A 12 9.07 9.30 0.56
C TRP A 12 9.18 8.07 1.46
N THR A 13 10.25 7.96 2.28
CA THR A 13 10.42 6.84 3.19
C THR A 13 9.25 6.72 4.18
N ILE A 14 8.83 7.84 4.78
CA ILE A 14 7.66 7.86 5.68
C ILE A 14 6.40 7.38 4.96
N GLY A 15 6.16 7.86 3.73
CA GLY A 15 5.00 7.45 2.94
C GLY A 15 4.98 5.94 2.67
N VAL A 16 6.11 5.37 2.24
CA VAL A 16 6.23 3.92 2.02
C VAL A 16 6.00 3.15 3.32
N SER A 17 6.60 3.59 4.43
CA SER A 17 6.41 2.94 5.73
C SER A 17 4.95 2.96 6.19
N VAL A 18 4.24 4.07 5.99
CA VAL A 18 2.80 4.18 6.33
C VAL A 18 1.96 3.23 5.47
N VAL A 19 2.23 3.15 4.16
CA VAL A 19 1.51 2.24 3.26
C VAL A 19 1.65 0.79 3.71
N TRP A 20 2.86 0.35 4.02
CA TRP A 20 3.11 -1.01 4.47
C TRP A 20 2.58 -1.29 5.87
N LEU A 21 2.64 -0.31 6.78
CA LEU A 21 2.01 -0.43 8.10
C LEU A 21 0.49 -0.63 7.97
N LEU A 22 -0.18 0.16 7.14
CA LEU A 22 -1.62 0.02 6.90
C LEU A 22 -1.97 -1.31 6.24
N ALA A 23 -1.16 -1.76 5.28
CA ALA A 23 -1.35 -3.07 4.65
C ALA A 23 -1.23 -4.21 5.67
N ALA A 24 -0.24 -4.16 6.55
CA ALA A 24 -0.04 -5.14 7.62
C ALA A 24 -1.21 -5.14 8.61
N VAL A 25 -1.62 -3.96 9.09
CA VAL A 25 -2.78 -3.82 9.99
C VAL A 25 -4.04 -4.40 9.34
N THR A 26 -4.28 -4.08 8.07
CA THR A 26 -5.44 -4.58 7.32
C THR A 26 -5.38 -6.08 7.13
N ALA A 27 -4.22 -6.64 6.80
CA ALA A 27 -4.05 -8.08 6.62
C ALA A 27 -4.33 -8.89 7.90
N VAL A 28 -4.04 -8.34 9.08
CA VAL A 28 -4.20 -9.03 10.36
C VAL A 28 -5.58 -8.83 10.97
N TRP A 29 -6.14 -7.62 10.86
CA TRP A 29 -7.38 -7.25 11.58
C TRP A 29 -8.63 -7.23 10.71
N ALA A 30 -8.52 -7.38 9.38
CA ALA A 30 -9.69 -7.48 8.54
C ALA A 30 -10.45 -8.81 8.78
N PRO A 31 -11.79 -8.81 8.61
CA PRO A 31 -12.58 -10.03 8.68
C PRO A 31 -12.15 -11.07 7.63
N VAL A 32 -12.22 -12.34 8.03
CA VAL A 32 -11.96 -13.48 7.15
C VAL A 32 -13.26 -13.87 6.44
N MET A 33 -13.21 -14.09 5.12
CA MET A 33 -14.34 -14.63 4.38
C MET A 33 -14.54 -16.10 4.75
N VAL A 34 -15.78 -16.48 5.04
CA VAL A 34 -16.16 -17.86 5.31
C VAL A 34 -17.20 -18.28 4.28
N THR A 35 -17.00 -19.42 3.62
CA THR A 35 -17.90 -19.92 2.57
C THR A 35 -18.57 -21.22 2.99
N GLY A 36 -19.82 -21.43 2.55
CA GLY A 36 -20.50 -22.74 2.57
C GLY A 36 -20.87 -23.30 3.95
N SER A 37 -21.46 -24.49 3.94
CA SER A 37 -21.78 -25.31 5.13
C SER A 37 -20.53 -25.95 5.75
N ASP A 38 -19.48 -26.16 4.94
CA ASP A 38 -18.14 -26.56 5.39
C ASP A 38 -17.24 -25.31 5.41
N PRO A 39 -16.90 -24.77 6.60
CA PRO A 39 -16.35 -23.44 6.73
C PRO A 39 -14.89 -23.36 6.25
N THR A 40 -14.72 -23.09 4.95
CA THR A 40 -13.43 -22.68 4.40
C THR A 40 -13.19 -21.21 4.77
N ARG A 41 -12.04 -20.93 5.39
CA ARG A 41 -11.63 -19.58 5.82
C ARG A 41 -10.64 -19.00 4.83
N ILE A 42 -11.05 -17.96 4.12
CA ILE A 42 -10.25 -17.29 3.09
C ILE A 42 -9.83 -15.90 3.60
N PRO A 43 -8.57 -15.70 4.01
CA PRO A 43 -8.10 -14.42 4.54
C PRO A 43 -7.78 -13.44 3.39
N LEU A 44 -8.82 -12.97 2.70
CA LEU A 44 -8.69 -12.16 1.48
C LEU A 44 -7.82 -10.91 1.67
N ALA A 45 -7.93 -10.22 2.80
CA ALA A 45 -7.11 -9.04 3.07
C ALA A 45 -5.60 -9.36 3.10
N ALA A 46 -5.20 -10.50 3.64
CA ALA A 46 -3.80 -10.91 3.65
C ALA A 46 -3.27 -11.25 2.24
N VAL A 47 -4.15 -11.67 1.33
CA VAL A 47 -3.81 -11.95 -0.07
C VAL A 47 -3.78 -10.66 -0.90
N ILE A 48 -4.71 -9.73 -0.66
CA ILE A 48 -4.92 -8.54 -1.51
C ILE A 48 -4.08 -7.34 -1.06
N ALA A 49 -3.89 -7.14 0.25
CA ALA A 49 -3.23 -5.95 0.78
C ALA A 49 -1.77 -5.78 0.29
N PRO A 50 -0.92 -6.83 0.22
CA PRO A 50 0.47 -6.66 -0.23
C PRO A 50 0.61 -6.25 -1.72
N PRO A 51 -0.10 -6.87 -2.68
CA PRO A 51 -0.12 -6.38 -4.06
C PRO A 51 -0.60 -4.93 -4.18
N VAL A 52 -1.64 -4.54 -3.45
CA VAL A 52 -2.14 -3.16 -3.44
C VAL A 52 -1.08 -2.21 -2.87
N ALA A 53 -0.44 -2.56 -1.76
CA ALA A 53 0.63 -1.77 -1.15
C ALA A 53 1.81 -1.57 -2.10
N ALA A 54 2.17 -2.60 -2.88
CA ALA A 54 3.21 -2.51 -3.90
C ALA A 54 2.83 -1.52 -5.02
N VAL A 55 1.60 -1.57 -5.52
CA VAL A 55 1.09 -0.62 -6.52
C VAL A 55 1.12 0.81 -5.98
N VAL A 56 0.62 1.03 -4.75
CA VAL A 56 0.63 2.35 -4.11
C VAL A 56 2.06 2.86 -3.89
N THR A 57 3.00 1.98 -3.51
CA THR A 57 4.43 2.32 -3.40
C THR A 57 5.02 2.75 -4.75
N GLY A 58 4.62 2.08 -5.84
CA GLY A 58 5.01 2.44 -7.20
C GLY A 58 4.49 3.83 -7.59
N LEU A 59 3.20 4.09 -7.38
CA LEU A 59 2.59 5.41 -7.62
C LEU A 59 3.24 6.51 -6.78
N LEU A 60 3.48 6.24 -5.50
CA LEU A 60 4.18 7.17 -4.61
C LEU A 60 5.60 7.49 -5.11
N SER A 61 6.26 6.51 -5.73
CA SER A 61 7.59 6.69 -6.32
C SER A 61 7.55 7.51 -7.61
N LEU A 62 6.52 7.36 -8.44
CA LEU A 62 6.30 8.21 -9.62
C LEU A 62 6.00 9.66 -9.23
N HIS A 63 5.13 9.85 -8.23
CA HIS A 63 4.83 11.17 -7.65
C HIS A 63 6.09 11.83 -7.09
N HIS A 64 6.91 11.06 -6.34
CA HIS A 64 8.22 11.49 -5.85
C HIS A 64 9.16 11.96 -6.96
N ALA A 65 9.06 11.35 -8.15
CA ALA A 65 9.94 11.61 -9.28
C ALA A 65 9.52 12.86 -10.07
N GLY A 66 8.33 13.40 -9.77
CA GLY A 66 7.76 14.53 -10.49
C GLY A 66 7.27 14.17 -11.89
N LEU A 67 6.86 12.93 -12.13
CA LEU A 67 6.32 12.45 -13.42
C LEU A 67 4.79 12.61 -13.52
N GLU A 68 4.23 13.58 -12.82
CA GLU A 68 2.83 13.97 -12.94
C GLU A 68 2.80 15.24 -13.81
N ASP A 69 2.53 15.07 -15.10
CA ASP A 69 2.21 16.16 -16.04
C ASP A 69 0.81 16.75 -15.73
#